data_AF-A0A2G9ZX21-F1
#
_entry.id   AF-A0A2G9ZX21-F1
#
_cell.length_a   1.000
_cell.length_b   1.000
_cell.length_c   1.000
_cell.angle_alpha   90.00
_cell.angle_beta   90.00
_cell.angle_gamma   90.00
#
_symmetry.space_group_name_H-M   'P 1'
#
loop_
_entity.id
_entity.type
_entity.pdbx_description
1 polymer ?
#
loop_
_entity_poly.entity_id
_entity_poly.type
_entity_poly.pdbx_seq_one_letter_code
_entity_poly.pdbx_strand_id
1 'polypeptide(L)'
;MIDSLSIAFPHLFHVRSALIKPVWFFLFLIPACGSLCHAEELNGQDLNTFSLYVENDYFAHKDSGYSSGIKLTWSSAVTDQYPQNVWPHQWLYPLIKHFPFENNPDREKNITFALGQNIYTPENIESEEIVKDDRPYAGITYLSLGFHSRLDRHMDTVEISLGLVGPSSYAEECQKAVHHIFDDLDPKGWD
;
A
#
# COMPACT_ATOMS: atom_id res chain seq x y z
N MET A 1 -30.47 -55.29 -40.46
CA MET A 1 -29.11 -54.75 -40.29
C MET A 1 -29.28 -53.30 -39.86
N ILE A 2 -29.22 -53.07 -38.53
CA ILE A 2 -28.69 -51.87 -37.83
C ILE A 2 -29.41 -50.54 -38.13
N ASP A 3 -29.84 -49.67 -37.22
CA ASP A 3 -30.04 -49.61 -35.77
C ASP A 3 -30.87 -48.34 -35.50
N SER A 4 -31.46 -48.27 -34.31
CA SER A 4 -32.10 -47.13 -33.64
C SER A 4 -31.40 -45.77 -33.77
N LEU A 5 -32.15 -44.65 -33.69
CA LEU A 5 -32.10 -43.71 -32.55
C LEU A 5 -32.97 -42.44 -32.72
N SER A 6 -33.81 -42.27 -31.70
CA SER A 6 -34.39 -41.04 -31.11
C SER A 6 -33.77 -39.70 -31.52
N ILE A 7 -34.60 -38.77 -32.01
CA ILE A 7 -34.29 -37.33 -32.03
C ILE A 7 -35.15 -36.66 -30.96
N ALA A 8 -34.51 -36.22 -29.89
CA ALA A 8 -35.09 -35.49 -28.78
C ALA A 8 -34.99 -33.96 -28.99
N PHE A 9 -36.05 -33.23 -28.69
CA PHE A 9 -36.03 -31.81 -28.26
C PHE A 9 -35.39 -31.71 -26.85
N PRO A 10 -34.96 -30.54 -26.31
CA PRO A 10 -35.29 -29.16 -26.71
C PRO A 10 -34.14 -28.13 -26.70
N HIS A 11 -34.43 -26.94 -27.26
CA HIS A 11 -33.73 -25.68 -26.94
C HIS A 11 -33.93 -25.33 -25.45
N LEU A 12 -32.82 -25.21 -24.70
CA LEU A 12 -32.78 -24.50 -23.43
C LEU A 12 -31.74 -23.37 -23.54
N PHE A 13 -32.23 -22.14 -23.63
CA PHE A 13 -31.43 -20.94 -23.36
C PHE A 13 -30.99 -20.97 -21.90
N HIS A 14 -29.70 -21.22 -21.64
CA HIS A 14 -29.08 -20.91 -20.36
C HIS A 14 -28.66 -19.45 -20.35
N VAL A 15 -29.56 -18.58 -19.89
CA VAL A 15 -29.16 -17.27 -19.36
C VAL A 15 -28.44 -17.56 -18.05
N ARG A 16 -27.10 -17.53 -18.07
CA ARG A 16 -26.32 -17.48 -16.82
C ARG A 16 -26.65 -16.16 -16.15
N SER A 17 -27.47 -16.23 -15.11
CA SER A 17 -27.67 -15.13 -14.17
C SER A 17 -26.30 -14.72 -13.64
N ALA A 18 -25.89 -13.48 -13.91
CA ALA A 18 -24.78 -12.85 -13.21
C ALA A 18 -25.22 -12.72 -11.74
N LEU A 19 -24.81 -13.70 -10.92
CA LEU A 19 -24.89 -13.62 -9.48
C LEU A 19 -23.94 -12.50 -9.06
N ILE A 20 -24.48 -11.30 -8.89
CA ILE A 20 -23.83 -10.21 -8.15
C ILE A 20 -23.68 -10.75 -6.73
N LYS A 21 -22.50 -11.28 -6.40
CA LYS A 21 -22.19 -11.70 -5.03
C LYS A 21 -22.20 -10.43 -4.16
N PRO A 22 -22.98 -10.38 -3.07
CA PRO A 22 -22.89 -9.27 -2.14
C PRO A 22 -21.51 -9.33 -1.48
N VAL A 23 -20.63 -8.39 -1.82
CA VAL A 23 -19.38 -8.16 -1.10
C VAL A 23 -19.78 -7.64 0.28
N TRP A 24 -19.83 -8.54 1.25
CA TRP A 24 -20.01 -8.18 2.64
C TRP A 24 -18.72 -7.49 3.09
N PHE A 25 -18.72 -6.17 3.06
CA PHE A 25 -17.69 -5.33 3.65
C PHE A 25 -17.68 -5.60 5.16
N PHE A 26 -16.85 -6.53 5.62
CA PHE A 26 -16.47 -6.57 7.02
C PHE A 26 -15.50 -5.42 7.24
N LEU A 27 -16.07 -4.25 7.55
CA LEU A 27 -15.38 -3.22 8.29
C LEU A 27 -14.79 -3.92 9.52
N PHE A 28 -13.47 -4.11 9.57
CA PHE A 28 -12.82 -4.48 10.81
C PHE A 28 -13.10 -3.35 11.80
N LEU A 29 -14.13 -3.55 12.61
CA LEU A 29 -14.22 -2.97 13.94
C LEU A 29 -12.98 -3.45 14.66
N ILE A 30 -11.92 -2.63 14.59
CA ILE A 30 -10.89 -2.60 15.62
C ILE A 30 -11.69 -2.63 16.92
N PRO A 31 -11.49 -3.63 17.81
CA PRO A 31 -12.26 -3.68 19.04
C PRO A 31 -12.09 -2.32 19.68
N ALA A 32 -13.21 -1.62 19.85
CA ALA A 32 -13.30 -0.41 20.64
C ALA A 32 -12.94 -0.82 22.07
N CYS A 33 -11.64 -0.96 22.33
CA CYS A 33 -11.08 -0.74 23.63
C CYS A 33 -11.51 0.69 23.94
N GLY A 34 -12.42 0.82 24.90
CA GLY A 34 -12.99 2.10 25.29
C GLY A 34 -11.92 3.03 25.82
N SER A 35 -11.17 3.65 24.91
CA SER A 35 -10.64 4.97 25.11
C SER A 35 -11.81 5.87 24.83
N LEU A 36 -12.34 6.50 25.87
CA LEU A 36 -13.00 7.78 25.73
C LEU A 36 -12.24 8.55 24.65
N CYS A 37 -12.85 8.80 23.50
CA CYS A 37 -12.35 9.80 22.57
C CYS A 37 -12.65 11.15 23.23
N HIS A 38 -11.90 11.43 24.30
CA HIS A 38 -11.62 12.78 24.68
C HIS A 38 -10.72 13.28 23.56
N ALA A 39 -11.30 14.07 22.66
CA ALA A 39 -10.55 15.15 22.05
C ALA A 39 -10.15 16.07 23.21
N GLU A 40 -9.12 15.67 23.94
CA GLU A 40 -8.38 16.56 24.80
C GLU A 40 -7.78 17.58 23.85
N GLU A 41 -8.19 18.83 24.01
CA GLU A 41 -7.57 19.96 23.33
C GLU A 41 -6.15 20.06 23.89
N LEU A 42 -5.25 19.23 23.35
CA LEU A 42 -3.83 19.20 23.70
C LEU A 42 -3.21 20.46 23.11
N ASN A 43 -3.43 21.54 23.83
CA ASN A 43 -2.95 22.87 23.57
C ASN A 43 -1.41 22.82 23.49
N GLY A 44 -0.86 22.82 22.27
CA GLY A 44 0.58 22.95 22.02
C GLY A 44 1.44 21.74 22.36
N GLN A 45 0.92 20.51 22.31
CA GLN A 45 1.79 19.33 22.38
C GLN A 45 2.22 18.87 20.99
N ASP A 46 3.54 18.74 20.85
CA ASP A 46 4.23 18.11 19.74
C ASP A 46 3.83 16.62 19.65
N LEU A 47 2.82 16.30 18.85
CA LEU A 47 2.30 14.93 18.71
C LEU A 47 2.97 14.16 17.60
N ASN A 48 3.44 12.96 17.93
CA ASN A 48 3.83 11.97 16.94
C ASN A 48 2.59 11.40 16.23
N THR A 49 2.71 11.15 14.93
CA THR A 49 1.59 10.67 14.10
C THR A 49 1.90 9.29 13.54
N PHE A 50 0.94 8.37 13.60
CA PHE A 50 0.96 7.14 12.82
C PHE A 50 -0.03 7.25 11.66
N SER A 51 0.40 6.83 10.47
CA SER A 51 -0.40 6.87 9.26
C SER A 51 -0.32 5.54 8.53
N LEU A 52 -1.48 5.03 8.15
CA LEU A 52 -1.61 3.87 7.27
C LEU A 52 -2.09 4.37 5.92
N TYR A 53 -1.31 4.11 4.88
CA TYR A 53 -1.64 4.38 3.50
C TYR A 53 -1.90 3.07 2.78
N VAL A 54 -3.03 2.95 2.09
CA VAL A 54 -3.41 1.77 1.33
C VAL A 54 -3.96 2.23 -0.01
N GLU A 55 -3.42 1.69 -1.09
CA GLU A 55 -3.89 1.87 -2.46
C GLU A 55 -4.19 0.49 -3.06
N ASN A 56 -5.25 0.42 -3.86
CA ASN A 56 -5.61 -0.81 -4.57
C ASN A 56 -6.39 -0.46 -5.84
N ASP A 57 -6.00 -1.07 -6.96
CA ASP A 57 -6.61 -0.88 -8.28
C ASP A 57 -8.07 -1.34 -8.36
N TYR A 58 -8.52 -2.21 -7.44
CA TYR A 58 -9.93 -2.64 -7.35
C TYR A 58 -10.91 -1.46 -7.29
N PHE A 59 -10.52 -0.34 -6.66
CA PHE A 59 -11.39 0.81 -6.49
C PHE A 59 -11.42 1.75 -7.71
N ALA A 60 -10.46 1.68 -8.62
CA ALA A 60 -10.24 2.71 -9.65
C ALA A 60 -10.72 2.34 -11.07
N HIS A 61 -11.07 1.08 -11.36
CA HIS A 61 -11.62 0.61 -12.66
C HIS A 61 -10.81 1.05 -13.91
N LYS A 62 -9.53 1.39 -13.77
CA LYS A 62 -8.61 1.74 -14.87
C LYS A 62 -7.21 1.23 -14.59
N ASP A 63 -6.89 0.12 -15.24
CA ASP A 63 -5.62 -0.58 -15.08
C ASP A 63 -4.53 0.13 -15.90
N SER A 64 -3.59 0.78 -15.21
CA SER A 64 -2.40 1.34 -15.84
C SER A 64 -1.24 1.40 -14.84
N GLY A 65 -0.69 0.25 -14.52
CA GLY A 65 0.72 0.13 -14.12
C GLY A 65 1.01 -0.27 -12.68
N TYR A 66 0.08 -0.16 -11.73
CA TYR A 66 0.36 -0.29 -10.28
C TYR A 66 -0.81 -0.92 -9.52
N SER A 67 -0.68 -2.19 -9.11
CA SER A 67 -1.84 -2.97 -8.66
C SER A 67 -2.24 -2.69 -7.21
N SER A 68 -1.27 -2.55 -6.31
CA SER A 68 -1.54 -2.34 -4.89
C SER A 68 -0.31 -1.85 -4.14
N GLY A 69 -0.52 -1.06 -3.10
CA GLY A 69 0.54 -0.75 -2.15
C GLY A 69 0.03 -0.39 -0.77
N ILE A 70 0.85 -0.71 0.22
CA ILE A 70 0.61 -0.41 1.62
C ILE A 70 1.85 0.27 2.18
N LYS A 71 1.67 1.37 2.91
CA LYS A 71 2.75 2.08 3.60
C LYS A 71 2.31 2.45 5.01
N LEU A 72 2.95 1.86 6.01
CA LEU A 72 2.82 2.27 7.40
C LEU A 72 3.90 3.31 7.69
N THR A 73 3.51 4.48 8.16
CA THR A 73 4.42 5.59 8.47
C THR A 73 4.25 6.03 9.91
N TRP A 74 5.37 6.21 10.60
CA TRP A 74 5.44 7.00 11.83
C TRP A 74 6.11 8.33 11.50
N SER A 75 5.52 9.43 11.95
CA SER A 75 6.08 10.77 11.91
C SER A 75 6.33 11.24 13.32
N SER A 76 7.51 11.82 13.55
CA SER A 76 7.71 12.64 14.73
C SER A 76 6.77 13.83 14.70
N ALA A 77 6.58 14.44 15.86
CA ALA A 77 6.02 15.76 15.95
C ALA A 77 6.82 16.78 15.13
N VAL A 78 6.14 17.86 14.76
CA VAL A 78 6.70 18.99 14.03
C VAL A 78 7.27 19.97 15.03
N THR A 79 8.56 20.26 14.93
CA THR A 79 9.31 21.09 15.88
C THR A 79 10.29 22.00 15.14
N ASP A 80 10.80 23.06 15.77
CA ASP A 80 11.77 23.99 15.14
C ASP A 80 13.12 23.32 14.81
N GLN A 81 13.39 22.15 15.40
CA GLN A 81 14.59 21.35 15.19
C GLN A 81 14.23 19.89 14.98
N TYR A 82 15.05 19.14 14.26
CA TYR A 82 14.86 17.70 14.22
C TYR A 82 15.06 17.09 15.62
N PRO A 83 14.26 16.06 15.98
CA PRO A 83 14.35 15.44 17.29
C PRO A 83 15.70 14.72 17.45
N GLN A 84 16.54 15.24 18.35
CA GLN A 84 17.93 14.77 18.52
C GLN A 84 18.02 13.33 19.07
N ASN A 85 16.95 12.88 19.73
CA ASN A 85 16.87 11.60 20.43
C ASN A 85 16.53 10.43 19.49
N VAL A 86 16.15 10.73 18.23
CA VAL A 86 15.69 9.73 17.28
C VAL A 86 16.92 9.17 16.55
N TRP A 87 17.08 7.85 16.59
CA TRP A 87 18.26 7.11 16.09
C TRP A 87 18.89 7.61 14.77
N PRO A 88 18.14 7.98 13.71
CA PRO A 88 18.71 8.42 12.45
C PRO A 88 19.29 9.82 12.48
N HIS A 89 18.86 10.65 13.44
CA HIS A 89 19.43 11.97 13.62
C HIS A 89 20.95 11.87 13.87
N GLN A 90 21.40 10.85 14.61
CA GLN A 90 22.80 10.74 15.02
C GLN A 90 23.79 10.52 13.88
N TRP A 91 23.40 9.77 12.83
CA TRP A 91 24.29 9.43 11.72
C TRP A 91 23.93 10.11 10.40
N LEU A 92 22.67 10.48 10.19
CA LEU A 92 22.21 11.06 8.92
C LEU A 92 22.13 12.59 8.94
N TYR A 93 21.86 13.22 10.09
CA TYR A 93 21.84 14.68 10.20
C TYR A 93 23.16 15.36 9.74
N PRO A 94 24.37 14.80 9.99
CA PRO A 94 25.61 15.36 9.45
C PRO A 94 25.67 15.44 7.93
N LEU A 95 24.91 14.60 7.21
CA LEU A 95 24.78 14.66 5.76
C LEU A 95 23.72 15.70 5.37
N ILE A 96 22.59 15.70 6.08
CA ILE A 96 21.43 16.56 5.79
C ILE A 96 21.72 18.04 6.05
N LYS A 97 22.55 18.37 7.04
CA LYS A 97 22.87 19.76 7.39
C LYS A 97 23.51 20.59 6.27
N HIS A 98 24.03 19.94 5.22
CA HIS A 98 24.63 20.61 4.07
C HIS A 98 23.63 20.94 2.97
N PHE A 99 22.39 20.46 3.07
CA PHE A 99 21.37 20.79 2.11
C PHE A 99 20.87 22.24 2.31
N PRO A 100 20.53 22.94 1.21
CA PRO A 100 20.23 24.38 1.25
C PRO A 100 18.99 24.74 2.09
N PHE A 101 18.09 23.79 2.36
CA PHE A 101 16.87 24.01 3.13
C PHE A 101 17.07 23.97 4.65
N GLU A 102 18.26 23.60 5.16
CA GLU A 102 18.51 23.52 6.61
C GLU A 102 18.82 24.88 7.26
N ASN A 103 19.36 25.83 6.49
CA ASN A 103 19.95 27.07 7.01
C ASN A 103 18.95 28.15 7.44
N ASN A 104 17.65 27.85 7.52
CA ASN A 104 16.63 28.80 7.95
C ASN A 104 16.03 28.35 9.31
N PRO A 105 16.15 29.17 10.37
CA PRO A 105 15.66 28.84 11.71
C PRO A 105 14.13 28.89 11.84
N ASP A 106 13.41 29.57 10.93
CA ASP A 106 11.95 29.69 10.97
C ASP A 106 11.24 28.46 10.39
N ARG A 107 12.01 27.39 10.09
CA ARG A 107 11.51 26.18 9.47
C ARG A 107 11.15 25.13 10.49
N GLU A 108 9.90 24.71 10.44
CA GLU A 108 9.38 23.53 11.11
C GLU A 108 9.98 22.26 10.50
N LYS A 109 10.28 21.27 11.35
CA LYS A 109 11.03 20.07 11.00
C LYS A 109 10.39 18.83 11.62
N ASN A 110 10.36 17.74 10.86
CA ASN A 110 9.96 16.42 11.36
C ASN A 110 10.69 15.29 10.62
N ILE A 111 10.79 14.14 11.29
CA ILE A 111 11.37 12.91 10.74
C ILE A 111 10.26 11.89 10.56
N THR A 112 10.29 11.16 9.46
CA THR A 112 9.39 10.03 9.21
C THR A 112 10.16 8.73 9.05
N PHE A 113 9.56 7.64 9.52
CA PHE A 113 9.96 6.29 9.18
C PHE A 113 8.79 5.57 8.56
N ALA A 114 9.03 4.83 7.50
CA ALA A 114 7.99 4.04 6.87
C ALA A 114 8.46 2.62 6.55
N LEU A 115 7.54 1.67 6.66
CA LEU A 115 7.61 0.35 6.05
C LEU A 115 6.55 0.31 4.95
N GLY A 116 6.97 0.06 3.72
CA GLY A 116 6.07 -0.04 2.58
C GLY A 116 6.28 -1.31 1.77
N GLN A 117 5.24 -1.74 1.09
CA GLN A 117 5.30 -2.78 0.07
C GLN A 117 4.47 -2.34 -1.13
N ASN A 118 5.06 -2.44 -2.33
CA ASN A 118 4.39 -2.16 -3.60
C ASN A 118 4.36 -3.45 -4.41
N ILE A 119 3.22 -3.75 -5.02
CA ILE A 119 2.96 -4.95 -5.81
C ILE A 119 2.47 -4.53 -7.20
N TYR A 120 3.09 -5.09 -8.22
CA TYR A 120 2.79 -4.85 -9.62
C TYR A 120 2.38 -6.17 -10.26
N THR A 121 1.23 -6.20 -10.93
CA THR A 121 0.69 -7.39 -11.61
C THR A 121 0.17 -7.03 -12.99
N PRO A 122 0.11 -7.98 -13.93
CA PRO A 122 -0.63 -7.80 -15.19
C PRO A 122 -2.13 -7.60 -14.92
N GLU A 123 -2.86 -7.14 -15.94
CA GLU A 123 -4.32 -6.99 -15.92
C GLU A 123 -5.02 -8.34 -15.69
N ASN A 124 -4.54 -9.39 -16.37
CA ASN A 124 -5.02 -10.75 -16.14
C ASN A 124 -4.15 -11.49 -15.11
N ILE A 125 -4.57 -11.42 -13.85
CA ILE A 125 -3.84 -12.07 -12.75
C ILE A 125 -3.99 -13.60 -12.69
N GLU A 126 -4.91 -14.19 -13.46
CA GLU A 126 -5.06 -15.65 -13.52
C GLU A 126 -4.14 -16.31 -14.56
N SER A 127 -3.41 -15.51 -15.36
CA SER A 127 -2.46 -16.01 -16.35
C SER A 127 -1.21 -16.57 -15.68
N GLU A 128 -0.87 -17.82 -15.99
CA GLU A 128 0.41 -18.45 -15.63
C GLU A 128 1.54 -18.07 -16.60
N GLU A 129 1.19 -17.60 -17.81
CA GLU A 129 2.18 -17.19 -18.80
C GLU A 129 2.46 -15.69 -18.73
N ILE A 130 3.71 -15.32 -19.03
CA ILE A 130 4.11 -13.92 -19.24
C ILE A 130 3.32 -13.37 -20.45
N VAL A 131 2.47 -12.38 -20.19
CA VAL A 131 1.78 -11.64 -21.24
C VAL A 131 2.78 -10.67 -21.85
N LYS A 132 3.18 -10.93 -23.10
CA LYS A 132 4.29 -10.22 -23.79
C LYS A 132 4.13 -8.70 -23.85
N ASP A 133 2.90 -8.21 -23.88
CA ASP A 133 2.55 -6.80 -23.99
C ASP A 133 2.08 -6.18 -22.65
N ASP A 134 2.26 -6.88 -21.53
CA ASP A 134 1.91 -6.42 -20.18
C ASP A 134 3.09 -6.59 -19.19
N ARG A 135 2.97 -6.01 -18.00
CA ARG A 135 3.99 -6.08 -16.95
C ARG A 135 4.02 -7.46 -16.28
N PRO A 136 5.21 -8.01 -16.00
CA PRO A 136 5.30 -9.20 -15.17
C PRO A 136 4.94 -8.88 -13.71
N TYR A 137 4.72 -9.93 -12.93
CA TYR A 137 4.62 -9.81 -11.50
C TYR A 137 5.92 -9.29 -10.91
N ALA A 138 5.82 -8.25 -10.08
CA ALA A 138 6.96 -7.69 -9.38
C ALA A 138 6.52 -7.12 -8.03
N GLY A 139 7.44 -7.18 -7.07
CA GLY A 139 7.22 -6.68 -5.73
C GLY A 139 8.46 -6.04 -5.16
N ILE A 140 8.26 -4.99 -4.36
CA ILE A 140 9.30 -4.41 -3.52
C ILE A 140 8.75 -4.18 -2.12
N THR A 141 9.50 -4.62 -1.10
CA THR A 141 9.27 -4.24 0.30
C THR A 141 10.44 -3.39 0.74
N TYR A 142 10.16 -2.24 1.35
CA TYR A 142 11.15 -1.23 1.62
C TYR A 142 10.92 -0.53 2.96
N LEU A 143 12.01 -0.11 3.57
CA LEU A 143 12.03 0.84 4.67
C LEU A 143 12.41 2.20 4.10
N SER A 144 11.76 3.26 4.58
CA SER A 144 12.09 4.64 4.24
C SER A 144 12.31 5.49 5.47
N LEU A 145 13.21 6.46 5.33
CA LEU A 145 13.50 7.47 6.32
C LEU A 145 13.42 8.84 5.64
N GLY A 146 12.50 9.68 6.11
CA GLY A 146 12.26 11.02 5.57
C GLY A 146 12.65 12.11 6.55
N PHE A 147 13.22 13.18 6.02
CA PHE A 147 13.47 14.44 6.71
C PHE A 147 12.71 15.53 5.99
N HIS A 148 11.83 16.21 6.72
CA HIS A 148 10.96 17.22 6.18
C HIS A 148 11.26 18.55 6.83
N SER A 149 11.27 19.60 6.02
CA SER A 149 11.47 20.97 6.45
C SER A 149 10.44 21.86 5.79
N ARG A 150 9.64 22.57 6.59
CA ARG A 150 8.48 23.34 6.14
C ARG A 150 8.64 24.82 6.48
N LEU A 151 8.26 25.68 5.53
CA LEU A 151 8.09 27.12 5.72
C LEU A 151 6.83 27.56 4.98
N ASP A 152 5.84 28.09 5.71
CA ASP A 152 4.55 28.51 5.16
C ASP A 152 3.89 27.45 4.26
N ARG A 153 3.95 27.64 2.93
CA ARG A 153 3.36 26.77 1.90
C ARG A 153 4.41 25.95 1.14
N HIS A 154 5.66 25.95 1.60
CA HIS A 154 6.77 25.22 1.00
C HIS A 154 7.24 24.11 1.92
N MET A 155 7.46 22.92 1.38
CA MET A 155 8.00 21.78 2.12
C MET A 155 9.10 21.14 1.30
N ASP A 156 10.30 21.12 1.86
CA ASP A 156 11.45 20.37 1.34
C ASP A 156 11.49 19.00 2.02
N THR A 157 11.76 17.95 1.25
CA THR A 157 11.82 16.59 1.76
C THR A 157 13.03 15.86 1.18
N VAL A 158 13.80 15.21 2.05
CA VAL A 158 14.79 14.20 1.68
C VAL A 158 14.33 12.87 2.23
N GLU A 159 14.02 11.92 1.36
CA GLU A 159 13.67 10.54 1.72
C GLU A 159 14.74 9.60 1.20
N ILE A 160 15.15 8.64 2.04
CA ILE A 160 16.06 7.56 1.69
C ILE A 160 15.31 6.26 1.92
N SER A 161 15.26 5.43 0.88
CA SER A 161 14.58 4.13 0.91
C SER A 161 15.55 3.01 0.60
N LEU A 162 15.43 1.91 1.34
CA LEU A 162 16.15 0.67 1.10
C LEU A 162 15.14 -0.48 1.08
N GLY A 163 15.21 -1.33 0.07
CA GLY A 163 14.25 -2.42 -0.09
C GLY A 163 14.79 -3.66 -0.77
N LEU A 164 13.98 -4.70 -0.69
CA LEU A 164 14.18 -5.99 -1.33
C LEU A 164 13.19 -6.11 -2.48
N VAL A 165 13.69 -6.51 -3.66
CA VAL A 165 12.91 -6.70 -4.88
C VAL A 165 12.82 -8.19 -5.20
N GLY A 166 11.68 -8.63 -5.75
CA GLY A 166 11.47 -10.02 -6.15
C GLY A 166 10.98 -10.90 -5.00
N PRO A 167 11.27 -12.22 -4.98
CA PRO A 167 10.72 -13.14 -3.98
C PRO A 167 11.03 -12.74 -2.53
N SER A 168 12.22 -12.16 -2.27
CA SER A 168 12.57 -11.68 -0.93
C SER A 168 11.77 -10.45 -0.46
N SER A 169 10.95 -9.86 -1.32
CA SER A 169 9.99 -8.82 -0.94
C SER A 169 8.74 -9.39 -0.24
N TYR A 170 8.48 -10.69 -0.35
CA TYR A 170 7.25 -11.34 0.12
C TYR A 170 5.94 -10.78 -0.47
N ALA A 171 6.03 -10.19 -1.66
CA ALA A 171 4.89 -9.59 -2.34
C ALA A 171 3.85 -10.63 -2.79
N GLU A 172 4.30 -11.81 -3.26
CA GLU A 172 3.43 -12.91 -3.64
C GLU A 172 2.57 -13.37 -2.47
N GLU A 173 3.22 -13.63 -1.32
CA GLU A 173 2.57 -14.14 -0.13
C GLU A 173 1.58 -13.11 0.43
N CYS A 174 1.96 -11.82 0.44
CA CYS A 174 1.07 -10.75 0.84
C CYS A 174 -0.14 -10.63 -0.10
N GLN A 175 0.06 -10.71 -1.42
CA GLN A 175 -1.03 -10.68 -2.38
C GLN A 175 -1.98 -11.87 -2.18
N LYS A 176 -1.44 -13.09 -2.15
CA LYS A 176 -2.23 -14.32 -1.96
C LYS A 176 -2.99 -14.30 -0.62
N ALA A 177 -2.39 -13.78 0.45
CA ALA A 177 -3.04 -13.65 1.75
C ALA A 177 -4.25 -12.70 1.68
N VAL A 178 -4.10 -11.53 1.05
CA VAL A 178 -5.20 -10.57 0.87
C VAL A 178 -6.32 -11.19 0.03
N HIS A 179 -5.99 -11.79 -1.11
CA HIS A 179 -6.98 -12.44 -1.99
C HIS A 179 -7.72 -13.60 -1.30
N HIS A 180 -7.04 -14.38 -0.45
CA HIS A 180 -7.68 -15.42 0.36
C HIS A 180 -8.64 -14.83 1.40
N ILE A 181 -8.25 -13.76 2.09
CA ILE A 181 -9.09 -13.11 3.11
C ILE A 181 -10.39 -12.56 2.50
N PHE A 182 -10.33 -12.06 1.27
CA PHE A 182 -11.47 -11.44 0.58
C PHE A 182 -12.20 -12.35 -0.42
N ASP A 183 -11.81 -13.64 -0.54
CA ASP A 183 -12.38 -14.61 -1.50
C ASP A 183 -12.37 -14.09 -2.95
N ASP A 184 -11.24 -13.53 -3.37
CA ASP A 184 -11.01 -12.97 -4.71
C ASP A 184 -10.20 -13.94 -5.61
N LEU A 185 -9.97 -13.56 -6.88
CA LEU A 185 -9.24 -14.35 -7.88
C LEU A 185 -7.83 -14.71 -7.40
N ASP A 186 -7.36 -15.93 -7.68
CA ASP A 186 -6.02 -16.38 -7.25
C ASP A 186 -4.93 -15.94 -8.24
N PRO A 187 -3.91 -15.16 -7.83
CA PRO A 187 -2.83 -14.74 -8.72
C PRO A 187 -1.86 -15.89 -9.03
N LYS A 188 -1.69 -16.21 -10.31
CA LYS A 188 -0.94 -17.42 -10.76
C LYS A 188 0.40 -17.16 -11.46
N GLY A 189 0.73 -15.92 -11.79
CA GLY A 189 1.91 -15.60 -12.61
C GLY A 189 3.18 -15.22 -11.82
N TRP A 190 3.31 -15.63 -10.56
CA TRP A 190 4.50 -15.33 -9.73
C TRP A 190 5.72 -16.23 -9.99
N ASP A 191 5.52 -17.36 -10.70
CA ASP A 191 6.55 -18.37 -11.03
C ASP A 191 7.22 -18.15 -12.40
#